data_AF-A0A4V1IWF9-F1
#
_entry.id   AF-A0A4V1IWF9-F1
#
_cell.length_a   1.000
_cell.length_b   1.000
_cell.length_c   1.000
_cell.angle_alpha   90.00
_cell.angle_beta   90.00
_cell.angle_gamma   90.00
#
_symmetry.space_group_name_H-M   'P 1'
#
loop_
_entity.id
_entity.type
_entity.pdbx_description
1 polymer ?
#
loop_
_entity_poly.entity_id
_entity_poly.type
_entity_poly.pdbx_seq_one_letter_code
_entity_poly.pdbx_strand_id
1 'polypeptide(L)'
;MRRTKLFAGSSHRELATLVAQRLGHPLSNVALQAFANRETSVHIGVSVRNEDVFIIQSGSDTVNDHLMELLIMVNACKSASASRITAVIPYFPYSKQCKRKKERGAIAAKLVANMLSVAGVDHIITMDLHASQMQGFFNRPIDNLVAEPCIIRWVRDNVPEWQDAVVVSKNAGGVKRVTSMADKLGINFALIHTDRNPHRQEAWSTLSSRAPSRVPSDAEDDEEDEDEEDEEDEVVAGAEAAVEQANLHHRLASVNEVSADDAVTAGSGAPSDVSKARETKAVVVADESSGESCDRRVKQVQRLSLVGSVRGRVALLVDDMIDKPHSFLQAAEQLMQCGAKAVYILATHGILSGNALQLIETSPMVRRVVVTNTFPVSAAKRQLTSKLTVIDVSSVFSEAIRRTHNGESVSFLFDHAI
;
A
#
# COMPACT_ATOMS: atom_id res chain seq x y z
N MET A 1 -8.22 19.87 -22.83
CA MET A 1 -7.06 18.95 -22.91
C MET A 1 -6.97 18.43 -24.34
N ARG A 2 -6.10 19.03 -25.18
CA ARG A 2 -5.86 18.56 -26.56
C ARG A 2 -4.62 17.66 -26.53
N ARG A 3 -4.61 16.60 -27.34
CA ARG A 3 -3.50 15.62 -27.41
C ARG A 3 -3.23 14.87 -26.10
N THR A 4 -4.29 14.42 -25.43
CA THR A 4 -4.20 13.62 -24.22
C THR A 4 -4.75 12.24 -24.47
N LYS A 5 -4.12 11.21 -23.90
CA LYS A 5 -4.65 9.84 -23.88
C LYS A 5 -4.72 9.35 -22.45
N LEU A 6 -5.91 8.96 -22.03
CA LEU A 6 -6.15 8.38 -20.72
C LEU A 6 -6.33 6.86 -20.87
N PHE A 7 -5.53 6.08 -20.17
CA PHE A 7 -5.66 4.63 -20.10
C PHE A 7 -5.98 4.20 -18.67
N ALA A 8 -6.69 3.07 -18.56
CA ALA A 8 -6.93 2.40 -17.29
C ALA A 8 -6.36 1.00 -17.37
N GLY A 9 -5.63 0.59 -16.33
CA GLY A 9 -5.30 -0.82 -16.17
C GLY A 9 -6.46 -1.62 -15.54
N SER A 10 -6.19 -2.86 -15.20
CA SER A 10 -7.14 -3.81 -14.61
C SER A 10 -7.45 -3.55 -13.14
N SER A 11 -6.53 -2.94 -12.39
CA SER A 11 -6.65 -2.80 -10.93
C SER A 11 -7.83 -1.94 -10.49
N HIS A 12 -8.10 -0.82 -11.16
CA HIS A 12 -9.02 0.20 -10.64
C HIS A 12 -9.81 0.95 -11.70
N ARG A 13 -10.60 0.20 -12.47
CA ARG A 13 -11.36 0.70 -13.61
C ARG A 13 -12.53 1.62 -13.21
N GLU A 14 -13.11 1.43 -12.02
CA GLU A 14 -14.18 2.28 -11.48
C GLU A 14 -13.70 3.72 -11.31
N LEU A 15 -12.59 3.91 -10.59
CA LEU A 15 -12.00 5.25 -10.38
C LEU A 15 -11.54 5.87 -11.71
N ALA A 16 -10.88 5.09 -12.58
CA ALA A 16 -10.44 5.59 -13.87
C ALA A 16 -11.61 6.09 -14.75
N THR A 17 -12.77 5.42 -14.68
CA THR A 17 -13.98 5.84 -15.38
C THR A 17 -14.56 7.14 -14.80
N LEU A 18 -14.58 7.30 -13.47
CA LEU A 18 -15.02 8.53 -12.82
C LEU A 18 -14.11 9.72 -13.18
N VAL A 19 -12.80 9.51 -13.18
CA VAL A 19 -11.82 10.51 -13.58
C VAL A 19 -12.03 10.91 -15.05
N ALA A 20 -12.21 9.93 -15.95
CA ALA A 20 -12.50 10.16 -17.37
C ALA A 20 -13.79 10.99 -17.58
N GLN A 21 -14.85 10.68 -16.84
CA GLN A 21 -16.11 11.41 -16.88
C GLN A 21 -15.95 12.87 -16.43
N ARG A 22 -15.23 13.12 -15.34
CA ARG A 22 -14.99 14.48 -14.83
C ARG A 22 -14.11 15.32 -15.76
N LEU A 23 -13.14 14.70 -16.42
CA LEU A 23 -12.32 15.37 -17.43
C LEU A 23 -13.07 15.63 -18.75
N GLY A 24 -14.22 14.99 -18.96
CA GLY A 24 -14.91 14.98 -20.25
C GLY A 24 -14.08 14.28 -21.35
N HIS A 25 -13.18 13.36 -20.96
CA HIS A 25 -12.29 12.66 -21.88
C HIS A 25 -12.41 11.14 -21.69
N PRO A 26 -12.88 10.37 -22.68
CA PRO A 26 -13.08 8.93 -22.53
C PRO A 26 -11.74 8.20 -22.38
N LEU A 27 -11.81 7.02 -21.75
CA LEU A 27 -10.69 6.08 -21.69
C LEU A 27 -10.37 5.58 -23.11
N SER A 28 -9.08 5.52 -23.42
CA SER A 28 -8.55 5.01 -24.67
C SER A 28 -8.54 3.48 -24.66
N ASN A 29 -8.68 2.88 -25.85
CA ASN A 29 -8.75 1.43 -25.97
C ASN A 29 -7.40 0.77 -25.65
N VAL A 30 -7.42 -0.17 -24.72
CA VAL A 30 -6.28 -1.04 -24.38
C VAL A 30 -6.82 -2.46 -24.18
N ALA A 31 -6.17 -3.44 -24.81
CA ALA A 31 -6.43 -4.85 -24.58
C ALA A 31 -5.46 -5.35 -23.51
N LEU A 32 -6.02 -5.83 -22.40
CA LEU A 32 -5.29 -6.41 -21.27
C LEU A 32 -5.67 -7.89 -21.19
N GLN A 33 -4.69 -8.78 -21.25
CA GLN A 33 -4.90 -10.22 -21.24
C GLN A 33 -3.86 -10.87 -20.32
N ALA A 34 -4.28 -11.92 -19.63
CA ALA A 34 -3.38 -12.83 -18.93
C ALA A 34 -3.33 -14.14 -19.71
N PHE A 35 -2.13 -14.58 -20.08
CA PHE A 35 -1.93 -15.88 -20.71
C PHE A 35 -2.15 -17.02 -19.71
N ALA A 36 -2.31 -18.26 -20.20
CA ALA A 36 -2.55 -19.43 -19.35
C ALA A 36 -1.41 -19.70 -18.35
N ASN A 37 -0.19 -19.26 -18.66
CA ASN A 37 0.99 -19.30 -17.79
C ASN A 37 1.08 -18.11 -16.81
N ARG A 38 0.05 -17.25 -16.73
CA ARG A 38 -0.04 -16.03 -15.91
C ARG A 38 0.81 -14.84 -16.35
N GLU A 39 1.43 -14.91 -17.53
CA GLU A 39 2.11 -13.73 -18.08
C GLU A 39 1.10 -12.66 -18.53
N THR A 40 1.44 -11.39 -18.29
CA THR A 40 0.61 -10.25 -18.67
C THR A 40 0.93 -9.81 -20.10
N SER A 41 -0.11 -9.70 -20.92
CA SER A 41 -0.05 -9.17 -22.29
C SER A 41 -0.86 -7.87 -22.38
N VAL A 42 -0.24 -6.84 -22.95
CA VAL A 42 -0.82 -5.51 -23.10
C VAL A 42 -0.71 -5.09 -24.56
N HIS A 43 -1.81 -4.63 -25.13
CA HIS A 43 -1.82 -4.05 -26.47
C HIS A 43 -2.54 -2.70 -26.48
N ILE A 44 -1.81 -1.63 -26.80
CA ILE A 44 -2.34 -0.28 -26.91
C ILE A 44 -3.08 -0.16 -28.25
N GLY A 45 -4.41 -0.05 -28.21
CA GLY A 45 -5.26 -0.09 -29.40
C GLY A 45 -5.41 1.22 -30.15
N VAL A 46 -4.66 2.27 -29.77
CA VAL A 46 -4.71 3.61 -30.37
C VAL A 46 -3.29 4.17 -30.52
N SER A 47 -3.10 5.09 -31.47
CA SER A 47 -1.82 5.80 -31.56
C SER A 47 -1.66 6.76 -30.38
N VAL A 48 -0.47 6.72 -29.76
CA VAL A 48 -0.05 7.60 -28.65
C VAL A 48 1.13 8.49 -29.04
N ARG A 49 1.50 8.54 -30.32
CA ARG A 49 2.68 9.28 -30.79
C ARG A 49 2.52 10.78 -30.55
N ASN A 50 3.50 11.39 -29.88
CA ASN A 50 3.49 12.82 -29.51
C ASN A 50 2.26 13.25 -28.68
N GLU A 51 1.63 12.30 -28.00
CA GLU A 51 0.50 12.56 -27.09
C GLU A 51 0.99 12.57 -25.63
N ASP A 52 0.25 13.28 -24.76
CA ASP A 52 0.43 13.27 -23.31
C ASP A 52 -0.40 12.13 -22.71
N VAL A 53 0.27 11.11 -22.20
CA VAL A 53 -0.35 9.85 -21.78
C VAL A 53 -0.47 9.80 -20.27
N PHE A 54 -1.67 9.51 -19.77
CA PHE A 54 -1.95 9.25 -18.36
C PHE A 54 -2.44 7.81 -18.21
N ILE A 55 -1.77 7.03 -17.36
CA ILE A 55 -2.12 5.64 -17.08
C ILE A 55 -2.60 5.55 -15.64
N ILE A 56 -3.88 5.27 -15.42
CA ILE A 56 -4.46 5.07 -14.10
C ILE A 56 -4.39 3.58 -13.74
N GLN A 57 -3.54 3.25 -12.79
CA GLN A 57 -3.34 1.88 -12.31
C GLN A 57 -2.71 1.90 -10.92
N SER A 58 -3.26 1.08 -10.03
CA SER A 58 -2.84 0.93 -8.64
C SER A 58 -2.37 -0.50 -8.35
N GLY A 59 -1.79 -0.73 -7.17
CA GLY A 59 -1.49 -2.07 -6.68
C GLY A 59 -2.64 -2.65 -5.84
N SER A 60 -3.69 -3.14 -6.48
CA SER A 60 -4.89 -3.67 -5.81
C SER A 60 -4.74 -5.14 -5.39
N ASP A 61 -5.76 -5.99 -5.58
CA ASP A 61 -5.77 -7.36 -5.05
C ASP A 61 -4.58 -8.23 -5.48
N THR A 62 -4.17 -8.16 -6.75
CA THR A 62 -2.98 -8.83 -7.29
C THR A 62 -1.86 -7.82 -7.53
N VAL A 63 -1.22 -7.36 -6.44
CA VAL A 63 -0.22 -6.27 -6.46
C VAL A 63 0.86 -6.45 -7.53
N ASN A 64 1.44 -7.65 -7.64
CA ASN A 64 2.55 -7.93 -8.55
C ASN A 64 2.11 -7.88 -10.02
N ASP A 65 0.97 -8.50 -10.32
CA ASP A 65 0.42 -8.57 -11.67
C ASP A 65 0.02 -7.17 -12.15
N HIS A 66 -0.62 -6.37 -11.28
CA HIS A 66 -0.97 -4.98 -11.59
C HIS A 66 0.26 -4.08 -11.79
N LEU A 67 1.32 -4.30 -11.00
CA LEU A 67 2.58 -3.60 -11.16
C LEU A 67 3.25 -3.95 -12.49
N MET A 68 3.31 -5.24 -12.85
CA MET A 68 3.85 -5.67 -14.14
C MET A 68 3.01 -5.14 -15.30
N GLU A 69 1.69 -5.17 -15.18
CA GLU A 69 0.78 -4.59 -16.17
C GLU A 69 1.07 -3.10 -16.39
N LEU A 70 1.24 -2.32 -15.29
CA LEU A 70 1.61 -0.90 -15.38
C LEU A 70 2.94 -0.70 -16.11
N LEU A 71 3.97 -1.45 -15.74
CA LEU A 71 5.31 -1.35 -16.32
C LEU A 71 5.27 -1.66 -17.83
N ILE A 72 4.53 -2.69 -18.24
CA ILE A 72 4.37 -3.06 -19.64
C ILE A 72 3.57 -1.99 -20.40
N MET A 73 2.49 -1.44 -19.82
CA MET A 73 1.73 -0.34 -20.43
C MET A 73 2.58 0.92 -20.65
N VAL A 74 3.40 1.30 -19.65
CA VAL A 74 4.33 2.43 -19.75
C VAL A 74 5.35 2.17 -20.86
N ASN A 75 5.99 0.99 -20.86
CA ASN A 75 7.01 0.64 -21.85
C ASN A 75 6.43 0.59 -23.28
N ALA A 76 5.19 0.10 -23.44
CA ALA A 76 4.49 0.10 -24.72
C ALA A 76 4.21 1.52 -25.22
N CYS A 77 3.76 2.42 -24.34
CA CYS A 77 3.55 3.83 -24.68
C CYS A 77 4.87 4.54 -25.01
N LYS A 78 5.95 4.23 -24.29
CA LYS A 78 7.29 4.78 -24.54
C LYS A 78 7.82 4.36 -25.91
N SER A 79 7.72 3.07 -26.21
CA SER A 79 8.11 2.50 -27.51
C SER A 79 7.27 3.06 -28.66
N ALA A 80 6.00 3.37 -28.41
CA ALA A 80 5.10 4.03 -29.36
C ALA A 80 5.32 5.57 -29.49
N SER A 81 6.39 6.11 -28.89
CA SER A 81 6.79 7.52 -28.97
C SER A 81 5.78 8.49 -28.34
N ALA A 82 5.20 8.13 -27.19
CA ALA A 82 4.48 9.08 -26.35
C ALA A 82 5.37 10.29 -25.98
N SER A 83 4.80 11.49 -25.97
CA SER A 83 5.55 12.71 -25.64
C SER A 83 5.92 12.77 -24.17
N ARG A 84 4.98 12.35 -23.31
CA ARG A 84 5.11 12.32 -21.86
C ARG A 84 4.23 11.21 -21.32
N ILE A 85 4.72 10.47 -20.34
CA ILE A 85 3.97 9.39 -19.69
C ILE A 85 3.86 9.70 -18.20
N THR A 86 2.64 9.91 -17.73
CA THR A 86 2.32 10.12 -16.33
C THR A 86 1.66 8.87 -15.76
N ALA A 87 2.27 8.26 -14.74
CA ALA A 87 1.67 7.16 -14.00
C ALA A 87 0.81 7.73 -12.86
N VAL A 88 -0.49 7.47 -12.92
CA VAL A 88 -1.44 7.85 -11.86
C VAL A 88 -1.69 6.61 -11.01
N ILE A 89 -1.12 6.61 -9.82
CA ILE A 89 -1.06 5.47 -8.89
C ILE A 89 -1.74 5.86 -7.58
N PRO A 90 -3.08 5.74 -7.48
CA PRO A 90 -3.83 6.20 -6.30
C PRO A 90 -3.39 5.59 -4.97
N TYR A 91 -3.02 4.30 -4.97
CA TYR A 91 -2.38 3.64 -3.84
C TYR A 91 -1.03 3.07 -4.31
N PHE A 92 0.05 3.58 -3.73
CA PHE A 92 1.39 3.18 -4.13
C PHE A 92 1.74 1.78 -3.59
N PRO A 93 2.03 0.79 -4.47
CA PRO A 93 2.33 -0.57 -4.03
C PRO A 93 3.64 -0.64 -3.25
N TYR A 94 3.73 -1.58 -2.31
CA TYR A 94 4.88 -1.76 -1.41
C TYR A 94 5.22 -0.56 -0.53
N SER A 95 4.31 0.42 -0.38
CA SER A 95 4.53 1.64 0.39
C SER A 95 4.92 1.40 1.85
N LYS A 96 4.37 0.36 2.51
CA LYS A 96 4.79 -0.06 3.86
C LYS A 96 6.25 -0.53 3.96
N GLN A 97 6.89 -0.88 2.84
CA GLN A 97 8.27 -1.35 2.74
C GLN A 97 9.20 -0.22 2.26
N CYS A 98 9.03 0.98 2.83
CA CYS A 98 9.82 2.17 2.51
C CYS A 98 11.10 2.33 3.34
N LYS A 99 11.27 1.56 4.42
CA LYS A 99 12.49 1.51 5.23
C LYS A 99 12.92 0.07 5.48
N ARG A 100 14.21 -0.15 5.74
CA ARG A 100 14.72 -1.46 6.16
C ARG A 100 14.24 -1.69 7.59
N LYS A 101 13.47 -2.76 7.81
CA LYS A 101 12.97 -3.13 9.14
C LYS A 101 13.93 -4.05 9.90
N LYS A 102 14.53 -5.01 9.18
CA LYS A 102 15.51 -5.95 9.72
C LYS A 102 16.86 -5.78 9.03
N GLU A 103 17.91 -6.26 9.67
CA GLU A 103 19.21 -6.41 9.03
C GLU A 103 19.06 -7.18 7.71
N ARG A 104 19.75 -6.73 6.66
CA ARG A 104 19.67 -7.32 5.29
C ARG A 104 18.30 -7.25 4.61
N GLY A 105 17.33 -6.52 5.16
CA GLY A 105 16.04 -6.26 4.50
C GLY A 105 16.16 -5.36 3.26
N ALA A 106 15.24 -5.54 2.30
CA ALA A 106 15.14 -4.73 1.09
C ALA A 106 14.18 -3.54 1.26
N ILE A 107 14.45 -2.44 0.56
CA ILE A 107 13.53 -1.30 0.45
C ILE A 107 12.73 -1.48 -0.84
N ALA A 108 11.68 -2.31 -0.78
CA ALA A 108 10.90 -2.67 -1.97
C ALA A 108 10.24 -1.45 -2.64
N ALA A 109 9.78 -0.46 -1.86
CA ALA A 109 9.23 0.77 -2.43
C ALA A 109 10.22 1.52 -3.33
N LYS A 110 11.51 1.55 -2.96
CA LYS A 110 12.58 2.15 -3.78
C LYS A 110 12.84 1.34 -5.04
N LEU A 111 12.79 0.00 -4.95
CA LEU A 111 12.87 -0.86 -6.13
C LEU A 111 11.73 -0.58 -7.12
N VAL A 112 10.49 -0.46 -6.64
CA VAL A 112 9.33 -0.09 -7.47
C VAL A 112 9.52 1.27 -8.13
N ALA A 113 9.98 2.28 -7.38
CA ALA A 113 10.29 3.60 -7.92
C ALA A 113 11.33 3.56 -9.05
N ASN A 114 12.38 2.75 -8.88
CA ASN A 114 13.40 2.53 -9.89
C ASN A 114 12.82 1.83 -11.14
N MET A 115 12.00 0.80 -10.96
CA MET A 115 11.36 0.09 -12.08
C MET A 115 10.46 1.02 -12.91
N LEU A 116 9.64 1.87 -12.26
CA LEU A 116 8.81 2.86 -12.95
C LEU A 116 9.68 3.87 -13.75
N SER A 117 10.79 4.31 -13.14
CA SER A 117 11.72 5.23 -13.79
C SER A 117 12.38 4.60 -15.02
N VAL A 118 12.79 3.33 -14.93
CA VAL A 118 13.41 2.57 -16.02
C VAL A 118 12.41 2.22 -17.13
N ALA A 119 11.16 1.89 -16.77
CA ALA A 119 10.09 1.62 -17.74
C ALA A 119 9.76 2.85 -18.62
N GLY A 120 10.10 4.06 -18.16
CA GLY A 120 9.98 5.28 -18.93
C GLY A 120 8.87 6.22 -18.44
N VAL A 121 8.47 6.13 -17.17
CA VAL A 121 7.59 7.14 -16.55
C VAL A 121 8.34 8.48 -16.45
N ASP A 122 7.67 9.55 -16.87
CA ASP A 122 8.21 10.90 -16.82
C ASP A 122 7.68 11.68 -15.60
N HIS A 123 6.48 11.35 -15.13
CA HIS A 123 5.82 12.00 -13.99
C HIS A 123 4.92 11.01 -13.22
N ILE A 124 4.79 11.16 -11.92
CA ILE A 124 3.94 10.30 -11.07
C ILE A 124 2.94 11.15 -10.31
N ILE A 125 1.67 10.73 -10.30
CA ILE A 125 0.63 11.30 -9.45
C ILE A 125 0.16 10.20 -8.52
N THR A 126 0.24 10.41 -7.21
CA THR A 126 -0.20 9.47 -6.19
C THR A 126 -0.96 10.20 -5.09
N MET A 127 -1.47 9.49 -4.09
CA MET A 127 -2.18 10.08 -2.96
C MET A 127 -1.69 9.44 -1.66
N ASP A 128 -1.45 10.28 -0.64
CA ASP A 128 -1.05 9.91 0.73
C ASP A 128 -0.03 8.77 0.81
N LEU A 129 1.16 8.98 0.24
CA LEU A 129 2.30 8.08 0.46
C LEU A 129 2.48 7.77 1.96
N HIS A 130 2.70 6.49 2.27
CA HIS A 130 2.87 6.00 3.65
C HIS A 130 3.92 6.81 4.44
N ALA A 131 5.04 7.12 3.79
CA ALA A 131 6.06 8.03 4.29
C ALA A 131 6.34 9.13 3.26
N SER A 132 6.31 10.39 3.69
CA SER A 132 6.57 11.55 2.83
C SER A 132 7.95 11.50 2.14
N GLN A 133 8.94 10.88 2.79
CA GLN A 133 10.31 10.69 2.32
C GLN A 133 10.39 9.81 1.06
N MET A 134 9.35 9.01 0.79
CA MET A 134 9.26 8.20 -0.43
C MET A 134 9.30 9.05 -1.71
N GLN A 135 8.96 10.35 -1.64
CA GLN A 135 9.13 11.24 -2.79
C GLN A 135 10.59 11.32 -3.26
N GLY A 136 11.55 11.22 -2.34
CA GLY A 136 12.99 11.15 -2.65
C GLY A 136 13.44 9.83 -3.29
N PHE A 137 12.54 8.85 -3.43
CA PHE A 137 12.87 7.62 -4.16
C PHE A 137 12.87 7.82 -5.68
N PHE A 138 12.19 8.85 -6.16
CA PHE A 138 12.03 9.11 -7.58
C PHE A 138 13.03 10.16 -8.04
N ASN A 139 13.64 9.90 -9.20
CA ASN A 139 14.44 10.89 -9.92
C ASN A 139 13.57 11.72 -10.89
N ARG A 140 12.25 11.46 -10.87
CA ARG A 140 11.21 12.11 -11.68
C ARG A 140 10.31 12.90 -10.75
N PRO A 141 9.64 13.96 -11.24
CA PRO A 141 8.66 14.68 -10.45
C PRO A 141 7.59 13.71 -9.92
N ILE A 142 7.07 14.02 -8.73
CA ILE A 142 5.99 13.29 -8.10
C ILE A 142 5.04 14.27 -7.42
N ASP A 143 3.77 14.19 -7.79
CA ASP A 143 2.69 14.87 -7.10
C ASP A 143 2.08 13.90 -6.08
N ASN A 144 2.44 14.05 -4.80
CA ASN A 144 1.80 13.34 -3.70
C ASN A 144 0.59 14.13 -3.21
N LEU A 145 -0.58 13.83 -3.77
CA LEU A 145 -1.86 14.40 -3.39
C LEU A 145 -2.22 14.00 -1.94
N VAL A 146 -3.09 14.78 -1.30
CA VAL A 146 -3.56 14.49 0.06
C VAL A 146 -5.08 14.34 0.08
N ALA A 147 -5.57 13.30 0.76
CA ALA A 147 -7.01 13.11 0.96
C ALA A 147 -7.56 13.90 2.16
N GLU A 148 -6.66 14.44 3.00
CA GLU A 148 -7.01 15.14 4.23
C GLU A 148 -8.10 16.22 4.05
N PRO A 149 -8.08 17.11 3.02
CA PRO A 149 -9.18 18.07 2.81
C PRO A 149 -10.53 17.40 2.58
N CYS A 150 -10.57 16.31 1.82
CA CYS A 150 -11.79 15.55 1.55
C CYS A 150 -12.32 14.85 2.82
N ILE A 151 -11.42 14.29 3.63
CA ILE A 151 -11.77 13.67 4.91
C ILE A 151 -12.28 14.72 5.90
N ILE A 152 -11.62 15.87 6.01
CA ILE A 152 -12.04 16.99 6.87
C ILE A 152 -13.44 17.47 6.49
N ARG A 153 -13.69 17.67 5.19
CA ARG A 153 -15.03 18.04 4.70
C ARG A 153 -16.07 17.01 5.11
N TRP A 154 -15.77 15.72 4.90
CA TRP A 154 -16.66 14.65 5.31
C TRP A 154 -16.95 14.65 6.82
N VAL A 155 -15.92 14.85 7.65
CA VAL A 155 -16.06 14.93 9.12
C VAL A 155 -17.00 16.06 9.52
N ARG A 156 -16.80 17.26 8.95
CA ARG A 156 -17.66 18.43 9.22
C ARG A 156 -19.12 18.19 8.84
N ASP A 157 -19.36 17.45 7.76
CA ASP A 157 -20.70 17.20 7.23
C ASP A 157 -21.42 16.02 7.91
N ASN A 158 -20.68 15.04 8.47
CA ASN A 158 -21.24 13.75 8.88
C ASN A 158 -21.03 13.36 10.35
N VAL A 159 -20.07 13.96 11.05
CA VAL A 159 -19.77 13.62 12.44
C VAL A 159 -20.52 14.60 13.36
N PRO A 160 -21.45 14.11 14.19
CA PRO A 160 -22.08 14.95 15.22
C PRO A 160 -21.04 15.44 16.22
N GLU A 161 -21.14 16.69 16.66
CA GLU A 161 -20.25 17.29 17.68
C GLU A 161 -18.76 17.21 17.28
N TRP A 162 -18.45 17.32 15.98
CA TRP A 162 -17.06 17.25 15.50
C TRP A 162 -16.17 18.33 16.10
N GLN A 163 -16.72 19.48 16.51
CA GLN A 163 -15.98 20.58 17.14
C GLN A 163 -15.42 20.20 18.52
N ASP A 164 -16.08 19.30 19.23
CA ASP A 164 -15.64 18.78 20.53
C ASP A 164 -14.96 17.41 20.40
N ALA A 165 -14.76 16.92 19.16
CA ALA A 165 -14.10 15.66 18.90
C ALA A 165 -12.59 15.73 19.20
N VAL A 166 -11.96 14.56 19.23
CA VAL A 166 -10.52 14.42 19.40
C VAL A 166 -9.96 13.53 18.30
N VAL A 167 -8.93 14.01 17.60
CA VAL A 167 -8.23 13.22 16.58
C VAL A 167 -7.24 12.29 17.28
N VAL A 168 -7.24 11.01 16.96
CA VAL A 168 -6.42 10.01 17.63
C VAL A 168 -5.50 9.33 16.64
N SER A 169 -4.22 9.21 16.99
CA SER A 169 -3.28 8.35 16.28
C SER A 169 -3.23 6.96 16.89
N LYS A 170 -3.23 5.93 16.03
CA LYS A 170 -3.08 4.52 16.42
C LYS A 170 -1.67 4.20 16.95
N ASN A 171 -0.64 4.84 16.39
CA ASN A 171 0.77 4.60 16.66
C ASN A 171 1.58 5.91 16.60
N ALA A 172 2.86 5.85 16.97
CA ALA A 172 3.76 7.00 16.98
C ALA A 172 4.02 7.56 15.56
N GLY A 173 4.13 6.69 14.55
CA GLY A 173 4.31 7.10 13.16
C GLY A 173 3.20 8.02 12.61
N GLY A 174 1.96 7.87 13.09
CA GLY A 174 0.81 8.65 12.65
C GLY A 174 0.68 10.06 13.28
N VAL A 175 1.54 10.45 14.22
CA VAL A 175 1.40 11.71 14.99
C VAL A 175 1.34 12.95 14.08
N LYS A 176 2.22 13.05 13.08
CA LYS A 176 2.24 14.19 12.15
C LYS A 176 0.94 14.35 11.36
N ARG A 177 0.29 13.24 11.02
CA ARG A 177 -0.97 13.22 10.27
C ARG A 177 -2.14 13.68 11.13
N VAL A 178 -2.18 13.18 12.36
CA VAL A 178 -3.23 13.49 13.33
C VAL A 178 -3.14 14.93 13.83
N THR A 179 -1.94 15.43 14.06
CA THR A 179 -1.69 16.84 14.43
C THR A 179 -2.08 17.80 13.31
N SER A 180 -1.66 17.55 12.07
CA SER A 180 -2.11 18.33 10.90
C SER A 180 -3.63 18.42 10.80
N MET A 181 -4.32 17.27 10.93
CA MET A 181 -5.78 17.24 10.84
C MET A 181 -6.44 17.97 12.01
N ALA A 182 -5.91 17.81 13.22
CA ALA A 182 -6.40 18.48 14.43
C ALA A 182 -6.26 20.00 14.32
N ASP A 183 -5.13 20.50 13.82
CA ASP A 183 -4.87 21.92 13.59
C ASP A 183 -5.83 22.52 12.56
N LYS A 184 -6.08 21.82 11.44
CA LYS A 184 -7.02 22.26 10.40
C LYS A 184 -8.49 22.22 10.84
N LEU A 185 -8.83 21.33 11.78
CA LEU A 185 -10.15 21.25 12.39
C LEU A 185 -10.30 22.20 13.60
N GLY A 186 -9.20 22.66 14.20
CA GLY A 186 -9.20 23.45 15.43
C GLY A 186 -9.61 22.64 16.66
N ILE A 187 -9.29 21.34 16.69
CA ILE A 187 -9.67 20.41 17.77
C ILE A 187 -8.43 19.78 18.43
N ASN A 188 -8.64 19.08 19.55
CA ASN A 188 -7.54 18.43 20.26
C ASN A 188 -7.14 17.11 19.59
N PHE A 189 -5.93 16.63 19.88
CA PHE A 189 -5.49 15.30 19.49
C PHE A 189 -5.05 14.44 20.69
N ALA A 190 -5.02 13.13 20.47
CA ALA A 190 -4.49 12.13 21.39
C ALA A 190 -3.67 11.08 20.63
N LEU A 191 -2.83 10.35 21.35
CA LEU A 191 -1.95 9.33 20.80
C LEU A 191 -2.10 8.04 21.59
N ILE A 192 -2.19 6.93 20.87
CA ILE A 192 -2.07 5.60 21.47
C ILE A 192 -0.64 5.11 21.25
N HIS A 193 -0.01 4.65 22.34
CA HIS A 193 1.29 4.02 22.33
C HIS A 193 1.16 2.57 22.78
N THR A 194 1.59 1.64 21.92
CA THR A 194 1.74 0.22 22.21
C THR A 194 3.07 0.01 22.94
N ASP A 195 3.04 -0.36 24.22
CA ASP A 195 4.26 -0.81 24.89
C ASP A 195 4.61 -2.21 24.38
N ARG A 196 5.81 -2.35 23.83
CA ARG A 196 6.31 -3.58 23.18
C ARG A 196 7.38 -4.29 23.98
N ASN A 197 7.70 -3.85 25.20
CA ASN A 197 8.77 -4.46 25.97
C ASN A 197 8.22 -5.47 27.01
N PRO A 198 8.19 -6.79 26.71
CA PRO A 198 7.84 -7.81 27.70
C PRO A 198 8.88 -7.92 28.83
N HIS A 199 10.15 -7.59 28.57
CA HIS A 199 11.26 -7.78 29.52
C HIS A 199 11.43 -6.66 30.56
N ARG A 200 10.81 -5.49 30.37
CA ARG A 200 10.88 -4.41 31.36
C ARG A 200 10.08 -4.71 32.64
N GLN A 201 9.21 -5.71 32.62
CA GLN A 201 8.37 -6.08 33.77
C GLN A 201 9.08 -6.97 34.80
N GLU A 202 9.98 -7.86 34.39
CA GLU A 202 10.76 -8.66 35.34
C GLU A 202 11.73 -7.77 36.12
N ALA A 203 12.32 -6.75 35.47
CA ALA A 203 13.24 -5.85 36.14
C ALA A 203 12.58 -5.07 37.29
N TRP A 204 11.37 -4.50 37.11
CA TRP A 204 10.74 -3.67 38.16
C TRP A 204 10.12 -4.48 39.30
N SER A 205 9.61 -5.68 39.02
CA SER A 205 9.09 -6.58 40.05
C SER A 205 10.22 -7.21 40.88
N THR A 206 11.37 -7.49 40.25
CA THR A 206 12.53 -8.08 40.92
C THR A 206 13.40 -7.04 41.63
N LEU A 207 13.43 -5.78 41.18
CA LEU A 207 14.15 -4.68 41.84
C LEU A 207 13.53 -4.25 43.18
N SER A 208 12.25 -4.56 43.43
CA SER A 208 11.63 -4.38 44.75
C SER A 208 11.93 -5.54 45.71
N SER A 209 12.58 -6.61 45.25
CA SER A 209 12.92 -7.77 46.08
C SER A 209 14.23 -8.43 45.66
N ARG A 210 15.33 -7.94 46.28
CA ARG A 210 16.57 -8.67 46.64
C ARG A 210 17.77 -8.66 45.66
N ALA A 211 18.94 -8.77 46.32
CA ALA A 211 20.34 -8.54 45.89
C ALA A 211 20.95 -9.66 45.00
N PRO A 212 22.18 -9.49 44.45
CA PRO A 212 22.60 -10.15 43.22
C PRO A 212 23.20 -11.54 43.45
N SER A 213 22.77 -12.53 42.67
CA SER A 213 23.65 -13.65 42.30
C SER A 213 23.06 -14.54 41.20
N ARG A 214 23.98 -14.90 40.29
CA ARG A 214 24.00 -16.03 39.34
C ARG A 214 23.23 -15.88 38.02
N VAL A 215 24.05 -15.77 36.97
CA VAL A 215 23.75 -15.98 35.56
C VAL A 215 23.37 -17.44 35.32
N PRO A 216 22.32 -17.72 34.54
CA PRO A 216 22.27 -18.90 33.70
C PRO A 216 22.40 -18.54 32.22
N SER A 217 23.12 -19.40 31.53
CA SER A 217 23.49 -19.42 30.12
C SER A 217 22.36 -19.96 29.23
N ASP A 218 22.42 -19.50 27.98
CA ASP A 218 21.91 -20.11 26.74
C ASP A 218 20.39 -20.33 26.64
N ALA A 219 19.73 -19.45 25.88
CA ALA A 219 18.41 -19.65 25.31
C ALA A 219 18.51 -19.56 23.78
N GLU A 220 17.97 -20.57 23.12
CA GLU A 220 17.92 -20.80 21.68
C GLU A 220 16.96 -19.81 21.00
N ASP A 221 17.31 -19.40 19.78
CA ASP A 221 16.53 -18.47 18.94
C ASP A 221 15.22 -19.13 18.48
N ASP A 222 14.09 -18.66 19.02
CA ASP A 222 12.75 -18.97 18.53
C ASP A 222 12.20 -17.82 17.67
N GLU A 223 11.76 -18.16 16.46
CA GLU A 223 11.15 -17.24 15.48
C GLU A 223 9.84 -16.62 16.01
N GLU A 224 9.78 -15.29 16.08
CA GLU A 224 8.56 -14.55 16.45
C GLU A 224 7.86 -13.86 15.26
N ASP A 225 6.53 -13.96 15.33
CA ASP A 225 5.51 -13.53 14.39
C ASP A 225 5.49 -12.02 14.07
N GLU A 226 5.03 -11.76 12.85
CA GLU A 226 4.76 -10.48 12.21
C GLU A 226 3.97 -9.48 13.08
N ASP A 227 4.61 -8.39 13.50
CA ASP A 227 4.07 -7.02 13.50
C ASP A 227 5.13 -6.04 14.05
N GLU A 228 6.28 -5.89 13.38
CA GLU A 228 7.29 -4.88 13.73
C GLU A 228 6.98 -3.52 13.05
N GLU A 229 6.29 -2.63 13.76
CA GLU A 229 6.23 -1.19 13.52
C GLU A 229 7.07 -0.44 14.57
N ASP A 230 7.86 0.52 14.10
CA ASP A 230 8.53 1.59 14.87
C ASP A 230 9.79 1.24 15.69
N GLU A 231 10.94 1.14 14.99
CA GLU A 231 12.22 1.66 15.52
C GLU A 231 12.58 3.00 14.85
N GLU A 232 13.36 3.76 15.62
CA GLU A 232 13.41 5.21 15.82
C GLU A 232 13.87 6.07 14.62
N ASP A 233 13.42 7.32 14.59
CA ASP A 233 13.97 8.40 13.75
C ASP A 233 15.33 8.83 14.34
N GLU A 234 16.45 8.25 13.87
CA GLU A 234 17.76 8.87 14.07
C GLU A 234 18.06 9.85 12.92
N VAL A 235 18.22 11.12 13.31
CA VAL A 235 18.47 12.26 12.45
C VAL A 235 19.94 12.24 12.01
N VAL A 236 20.24 11.79 10.79
CA VAL A 236 21.57 12.03 10.20
C VAL A 236 21.48 13.29 9.33
N ALA A 237 21.65 14.43 9.98
CA ALA A 237 22.05 15.66 9.32
C ALA A 237 23.57 15.66 9.18
N GLY A 238 24.07 15.81 7.95
CA GLY A 238 25.42 16.28 7.67
C GLY A 238 26.36 15.28 7.01
N ALA A 239 26.48 15.37 5.68
CA ALA A 239 27.76 15.45 4.97
C ALA A 239 27.50 15.62 3.46
N GLU A 240 27.37 16.87 3.03
CA GLU A 240 27.77 17.24 1.66
C GLU A 240 29.29 17.39 1.60
N ALA A 241 29.82 17.18 0.40
CA ALA A 241 31.15 17.54 -0.12
C ALA A 241 32.32 16.56 0.09
N ALA A 242 32.55 15.73 -0.93
CA ALA A 242 33.89 15.57 -1.51
C ALA A 242 33.77 15.17 -2.99
N VAL A 243 34.06 16.14 -3.85
CA VAL A 243 34.23 16.03 -5.29
C VAL A 243 35.68 15.59 -5.58
N GLU A 244 35.83 14.83 -6.67
CA GLU A 244 37.02 14.66 -7.52
C GLU A 244 38.13 13.61 -7.22
N GLN A 245 38.34 12.81 -8.29
CA GLN A 245 39.60 12.29 -8.83
C GLN A 245 40.33 11.13 -8.13
N ALA A 246 40.27 9.95 -8.77
CA ALA A 246 41.47 9.16 -9.10
C ALA A 246 41.23 8.15 -10.24
N ASN A 247 41.99 8.34 -11.32
CA ASN A 247 42.20 7.53 -12.53
C ASN A 247 42.43 6.02 -12.27
N LEU A 248 41.95 5.10 -13.12
CA LEU A 248 42.43 4.72 -14.48
C LEU A 248 43.85 4.10 -14.49
N HIS A 249 43.93 2.76 -14.55
CA HIS A 249 44.94 1.87 -15.18
C HIS A 249 44.64 0.43 -14.69
N HIS A 250 44.68 -0.68 -15.44
CA HIS A 250 45.34 -0.99 -16.71
C HIS A 250 44.74 -2.29 -17.35
N ARG A 251 44.24 -2.16 -18.57
CA ARG A 251 44.34 -3.02 -19.79
C ARG A 251 44.80 -4.52 -19.74
N LEU A 252 43.95 -5.33 -20.41
CA LEU A 252 44.18 -6.27 -21.55
C LEU A 252 44.90 -7.64 -21.41
N ALA A 253 44.18 -8.70 -21.80
CA ALA A 253 44.47 -9.70 -22.87
C ALA A 253 43.26 -10.69 -22.96
N SER A 254 42.45 -10.81 -24.03
CA SER A 254 42.69 -11.48 -25.34
C SER A 254 43.11 -12.95 -25.15
N VAL A 255 42.60 -14.04 -25.74
CA VAL A 255 41.90 -14.42 -27.00
C VAL A 255 41.40 -15.88 -26.70
N ASN A 256 40.31 -16.47 -27.23
CA ASN A 256 40.23 -17.08 -28.56
C ASN A 256 38.86 -17.77 -28.79
N GLU A 257 38.37 -17.67 -30.03
CA GLU A 257 37.21 -18.35 -30.63
C GLU A 257 37.56 -19.80 -31.06
N VAL A 258 36.53 -20.60 -31.42
CA VAL A 258 36.28 -21.40 -32.67
C VAL A 258 35.09 -22.37 -32.32
N SER A 259 33.86 -22.21 -32.83
CA SER A 259 33.24 -22.72 -34.10
C SER A 259 33.31 -24.26 -34.26
N ALA A 260 32.38 -25.04 -34.84
CA ALA A 260 31.13 -24.84 -35.57
C ALA A 260 30.37 -26.20 -35.66
N ASP A 261 29.07 -26.14 -36.01
CA ASP A 261 28.27 -27.00 -36.92
C ASP A 261 28.15 -28.53 -36.75
N ASP A 262 26.91 -29.07 -36.71
CA ASP A 262 26.22 -29.53 -37.94
C ASP A 262 24.79 -30.08 -37.68
N ALA A 263 23.93 -29.91 -38.68
CA ALA A 263 22.54 -30.35 -38.75
C ALA A 263 22.39 -31.73 -39.44
N VAL A 264 21.16 -32.27 -39.53
CA VAL A 264 20.50 -32.94 -40.70
C VAL A 264 19.49 -34.05 -40.30
N THR A 265 18.20 -33.69 -40.42
CA THR A 265 16.97 -34.34 -40.97
C THR A 265 16.61 -35.86 -40.90
N ALA A 266 15.37 -36.11 -40.43
CA ALA A 266 14.17 -36.72 -41.07
C ALA A 266 13.95 -38.25 -41.31
N GLY A 267 12.68 -38.66 -41.04
CA GLY A 267 11.89 -39.74 -41.70
C GLY A 267 11.82 -41.08 -40.94
N SER A 268 10.70 -41.57 -40.37
CA SER A 268 9.37 -41.96 -40.91
C SER A 268 9.08 -43.42 -40.52
N GLY A 269 7.90 -43.74 -39.95
CA GLY A 269 7.42 -45.13 -39.81
C GLY A 269 6.39 -45.39 -38.70
N ALA A 270 5.10 -45.45 -39.07
CA ALA A 270 4.00 -46.16 -38.39
C ALA A 270 3.52 -47.28 -39.35
N PRO A 271 2.65 -48.28 -39.02
CA PRO A 271 1.62 -48.41 -37.96
C PRO A 271 1.76 -49.75 -37.14
N SER A 272 0.96 -50.15 -36.14
CA SER A 272 -0.49 -50.41 -36.11
C SER A 272 -1.03 -50.75 -34.69
N ASP A 273 -2.35 -50.60 -34.53
CA ASP A 273 -3.27 -50.88 -33.41
C ASP A 273 -3.07 -52.11 -32.51
N VAL A 274 -3.56 -52.05 -31.26
CA VAL A 274 -4.79 -52.75 -30.77
C VAL A 274 -5.02 -52.51 -29.24
N SER A 275 -6.13 -51.81 -28.95
CA SER A 275 -7.07 -51.93 -27.80
C SER A 275 -6.59 -52.21 -26.35
N LYS A 276 -7.00 -51.36 -25.39
CA LYS A 276 -8.16 -51.58 -24.49
C LYS A 276 -8.22 -50.51 -23.39
N ALA A 277 -9.43 -49.97 -23.22
CA ALA A 277 -9.83 -49.04 -22.17
C ALA A 277 -9.79 -49.67 -20.77
N ARG A 278 -9.45 -48.86 -19.75
CA ARG A 278 -9.92 -49.07 -18.39
C ARG A 278 -9.93 -47.76 -17.59
N GLU A 279 -11.15 -47.32 -17.29
CA GLU A 279 -11.46 -46.31 -16.28
C GLU A 279 -10.87 -46.70 -14.93
N THR A 280 -10.26 -45.75 -14.22
CA THR A 280 -10.05 -45.89 -12.77
C THR A 280 -10.55 -44.65 -12.05
N LYS A 281 -11.56 -44.94 -11.23
CA LYS A 281 -12.26 -44.14 -10.24
C LYS A 281 -11.25 -43.72 -9.15
N ALA A 282 -11.10 -42.42 -8.91
CA ALA A 282 -10.40 -41.94 -7.71
C ALA A 282 -11.29 -42.22 -6.49
N VAL A 283 -10.80 -43.10 -5.62
CA VAL A 283 -11.43 -43.48 -4.35
C VAL A 283 -11.07 -42.44 -3.30
N VAL A 284 -12.10 -41.91 -2.64
CA VAL A 284 -12.01 -41.08 -1.44
C VAL A 284 -11.61 -42.00 -0.29
N VAL A 285 -10.48 -41.74 0.35
CA VAL A 285 -10.10 -42.37 1.62
C VAL A 285 -10.18 -41.29 2.68
N ALA A 286 -11.12 -41.48 3.60
CA ALA A 286 -11.16 -40.80 4.88
C ALA A 286 -10.10 -41.41 5.79
N ASP A 287 -9.31 -40.57 6.46
CA ASP A 287 -8.50 -40.99 7.59
C ASP A 287 -8.83 -40.08 8.77
N GLU A 288 -9.35 -40.69 9.83
CA GLU A 288 -9.60 -40.07 11.12
C GLU A 288 -8.52 -40.53 12.11
N SER A 289 -8.07 -39.57 12.92
CA SER A 289 -7.46 -39.71 14.24
C SER A 289 -5.96 -40.03 14.33
N SER A 290 -5.17 -38.97 14.55
CA SER A 290 -4.16 -38.96 15.59
C SER A 290 -4.20 -37.59 16.28
N GLY A 291 -4.40 -37.61 17.59
CA GLY A 291 -4.53 -36.41 18.40
C GLY A 291 -3.20 -35.68 18.53
N GLU A 292 -3.18 -34.41 18.13
CA GLU A 292 -2.16 -33.47 18.51
C GLU A 292 -2.77 -32.42 19.43
N SER A 293 -2.20 -32.37 20.63
CA SER A 293 -2.48 -31.39 21.68
C SER A 293 -2.28 -29.98 21.11
N CYS A 294 -3.37 -29.29 20.81
CA CYS A 294 -3.35 -27.90 20.41
C CYS A 294 -2.93 -27.05 21.62
N ASP A 295 -1.64 -26.77 21.69
CA ASP A 295 -1.03 -25.80 22.58
C ASP A 295 -1.62 -24.42 22.28
N ARG A 296 -2.56 -23.98 23.11
CA ARG A 296 -3.15 -22.64 23.05
C ARG A 296 -2.10 -21.65 23.53
N ARG A 297 -1.16 -21.26 22.65
CA ARG A 297 -0.34 -20.06 22.88
C ARG A 297 -1.27 -18.85 22.96
N VAL A 298 -1.49 -18.39 24.19
CA VAL A 298 -2.24 -17.18 24.50
C VAL A 298 -1.47 -16.02 23.86
N LYS A 299 -2.03 -15.41 22.80
CA LYS A 299 -1.53 -14.12 22.29
C LYS A 299 -1.51 -13.13 23.45
N GLN A 300 -0.32 -12.74 23.91
CA GLN A 300 -0.17 -11.77 25.00
C GLN A 300 -0.84 -10.45 24.58
N VAL A 301 -1.67 -9.92 25.48
CA VAL A 301 -2.39 -8.66 25.28
C VAL A 301 -1.37 -7.52 25.43
N GLN A 302 -0.95 -6.93 24.30
CA GLN A 302 -0.14 -5.71 24.31
C GLN A 302 -0.89 -4.61 25.09
N ARG A 303 -0.25 -4.03 26.11
CA ARG A 303 -0.85 -2.92 26.87
C ARG A 303 -0.74 -1.65 26.03
N LEU A 304 -1.90 -1.13 25.66
CA LEU A 304 -2.06 0.15 24.99
C LEU A 304 -2.16 1.26 26.04
N SER A 305 -1.35 2.29 25.88
CA SER A 305 -1.40 3.51 26.71
C SER A 305 -1.93 4.67 25.87
N LEU A 306 -2.84 5.45 26.44
CA LEU A 306 -3.43 6.63 25.80
C LEU A 306 -2.81 7.89 26.39
N VAL A 307 -2.28 8.75 25.52
CA VAL A 307 -1.78 10.08 25.85
C VAL A 307 -2.75 11.11 25.29
N GLY A 308 -3.40 11.89 26.16
CA GLY A 308 -4.45 12.85 25.80
C GLY A 308 -5.81 12.47 26.38
N SER A 309 -6.74 13.43 26.41
CA SER A 309 -8.09 13.23 26.97
C SER A 309 -9.11 12.98 25.87
N VAL A 310 -9.82 11.84 25.97
CA VAL A 310 -10.89 11.43 25.05
C VAL A 310 -12.25 11.33 25.74
N ARG A 311 -12.30 11.60 27.05
CA ARG A 311 -13.47 11.37 27.90
C ARG A 311 -14.63 12.27 27.49
N GLY A 312 -15.79 11.65 27.22
CA GLY A 312 -17.02 12.32 26.84
C GLY A 312 -17.03 12.87 25.40
N ARG A 313 -15.97 12.62 24.61
CA ARG A 313 -15.79 13.16 23.26
C ARG A 313 -15.88 12.08 22.19
N VAL A 314 -16.18 12.48 20.96
CA VAL A 314 -16.07 11.58 19.80
C VAL A 314 -14.59 11.45 19.44
N ALA A 315 -14.11 10.21 19.29
CA ALA A 315 -12.74 9.93 18.89
C ALA A 315 -12.66 9.63 17.39
N LEU A 316 -11.79 10.35 16.69
CA LEU A 316 -11.51 10.16 15.26
C LEU A 316 -10.16 9.46 15.11
N LEU A 317 -10.15 8.15 14.99
CA LEU A 317 -8.93 7.36 14.80
C LEU A 317 -8.48 7.48 13.34
N VAL A 318 -7.34 8.16 13.10
CA VAL A 318 -6.85 8.48 11.75
C VAL A 318 -5.58 7.72 11.43
N ASP A 319 -5.51 7.14 10.24
CA ASP A 319 -4.29 6.54 9.69
C ASP A 319 -4.20 6.73 8.16
N ASP A 320 -3.08 6.42 7.51
CA ASP A 320 -3.02 6.47 6.03
C ASP A 320 -3.73 5.30 5.37
N MET A 321 -3.66 4.11 5.99
CA MET A 321 -4.25 2.91 5.39
C MET A 321 -4.78 1.91 6.42
N ILE A 322 -5.78 1.14 6.01
CA ILE A 322 -6.36 0.04 6.79
C ILE A 322 -6.24 -1.25 5.99
N ASP A 323 -5.48 -2.20 6.53
CA ASP A 323 -5.30 -3.53 5.95
C ASP A 323 -6.04 -4.59 6.78
N LYS A 324 -5.44 -5.02 7.89
CA LYS A 324 -6.09 -5.84 8.93
C LYS A 324 -6.71 -4.90 9.99
N PRO A 325 -7.91 -5.19 10.52
CA PRO A 325 -8.62 -4.27 11.42
C PRO A 325 -8.19 -4.41 12.89
N HIS A 326 -7.47 -5.48 13.27
CA HIS A 326 -7.26 -5.85 14.68
C HIS A 326 -6.69 -4.71 15.54
N SER A 327 -5.62 -4.06 15.08
CA SER A 327 -5.00 -2.95 15.79
C SER A 327 -5.94 -1.74 15.92
N PHE A 328 -6.75 -1.46 14.91
CA PHE A 328 -7.79 -0.42 14.96
C PHE A 328 -8.91 -0.77 15.94
N LEU A 329 -9.32 -2.04 16.01
CA LEU A 329 -10.36 -2.51 16.94
C LEU A 329 -9.88 -2.46 18.39
N GLN A 330 -8.63 -2.86 18.65
CA GLN A 330 -8.02 -2.74 19.98
C GLN A 330 -7.89 -1.28 20.40
N ALA A 331 -7.45 -0.40 19.49
CA ALA A 331 -7.41 1.04 19.72
C ALA A 331 -8.81 1.60 20.03
N ALA A 332 -9.83 1.20 19.27
CA ALA A 332 -11.21 1.62 19.51
C ALA A 332 -11.74 1.15 20.87
N GLU A 333 -11.44 -0.08 21.27
CA GLU A 333 -11.81 -0.61 22.59
C GLU A 333 -11.17 0.20 23.72
N GLN A 334 -9.88 0.52 23.61
CA GLN A 334 -9.19 1.35 24.59
C GLN A 334 -9.77 2.76 24.68
N LEU A 335 -10.09 3.38 23.55
CA LEU A 335 -10.73 4.70 23.54
C LEU A 335 -12.08 4.68 24.27
N MET A 336 -12.86 3.62 24.07
CA MET A 336 -14.14 3.44 24.77
C MET A 336 -13.95 3.18 26.27
N GLN A 337 -12.93 2.40 26.67
CA GLN A 337 -12.55 2.21 28.09
C GLN A 337 -12.11 3.52 28.75
N CYS A 338 -11.45 4.41 28.01
CA CYS A 338 -11.10 5.77 28.46
C CYS A 338 -12.28 6.76 28.43
N GLY A 339 -13.48 6.30 28.06
CA GLY A 339 -14.72 7.07 28.13
C GLY A 339 -15.05 7.86 26.87
N ALA A 340 -14.53 7.50 25.69
CA ALA A 340 -14.98 8.07 24.43
C ALA A 340 -16.48 7.81 24.20
N LYS A 341 -17.17 8.77 23.56
CA LYS A 341 -18.60 8.69 23.25
C LYS A 341 -18.88 7.74 22.07
N ALA A 342 -18.01 7.79 21.06
CA ALA A 342 -18.05 6.97 19.85
C ALA A 342 -16.68 7.02 19.17
N VAL A 343 -16.35 5.98 18.40
CA VAL A 343 -15.11 5.92 17.61
C VAL A 343 -15.44 5.88 16.12
N TYR A 344 -14.82 6.77 15.36
CA TYR A 344 -14.80 6.76 13.89
C TYR A 344 -13.39 6.40 13.44
N ILE A 345 -13.27 5.50 12.47
CA ILE A 345 -11.97 5.16 11.87
C ILE A 345 -11.91 5.83 10.51
N LEU A 346 -10.90 6.65 10.27
CA LEU A 346 -10.68 7.41 9.05
C LEU A 346 -9.33 6.99 8.45
N ALA A 347 -9.30 6.62 7.18
CA ALA A 347 -8.06 6.39 6.46
C ALA A 347 -8.15 6.79 5.00
N THR A 348 -7.01 7.01 4.35
CA THR A 348 -7.00 7.25 2.91
C THR A 348 -7.23 5.94 2.17
N HIS A 349 -6.39 4.94 2.41
CA HIS A 349 -6.40 3.69 1.65
C HIS A 349 -7.09 2.54 2.43
N GLY A 350 -8.27 2.13 1.98
CA GLY A 350 -8.96 0.97 2.52
C GLY A 350 -8.61 -0.33 1.79
N ILE A 351 -7.48 -0.97 2.14
CA ILE A 351 -7.08 -2.27 1.58
C ILE A 351 -8.05 -3.37 2.07
N LEU A 352 -8.37 -3.35 3.37
CA LEU A 352 -9.44 -4.14 3.99
C LEU A 352 -9.36 -5.63 3.58
N SER A 353 -8.21 -6.25 3.86
CA SER A 353 -7.91 -7.62 3.45
C SER A 353 -8.60 -8.65 4.35
N GLY A 354 -8.75 -9.88 3.84
CA GLY A 354 -9.37 -10.97 4.58
C GLY A 354 -10.79 -10.66 5.07
N ASN A 355 -11.05 -10.96 6.34
CA ASN A 355 -12.34 -10.76 7.01
C ASN A 355 -12.50 -9.36 7.65
N ALA A 356 -11.72 -8.37 7.21
CA ALA A 356 -11.67 -7.06 7.86
C ALA A 356 -13.04 -6.40 8.07
N LEU A 357 -13.87 -6.39 7.02
CA LEU A 357 -15.19 -5.76 7.05
C LEU A 357 -16.19 -6.48 7.97
N GLN A 358 -16.10 -7.81 8.06
CA GLN A 358 -16.95 -8.59 8.97
C GLN A 358 -16.62 -8.28 10.42
N LEU A 359 -15.33 -8.18 10.76
CA LEU A 359 -14.87 -7.83 12.11
C LEU A 359 -15.26 -6.38 12.49
N ILE A 360 -15.25 -5.46 11.52
CA ILE A 360 -15.72 -4.09 11.72
C ILE A 360 -17.23 -4.06 11.99
N GLU A 361 -18.01 -4.85 11.24
CA GLU A 361 -19.46 -4.92 11.44
C GLU A 361 -19.82 -5.48 12.82
N THR A 362 -19.13 -6.52 13.29
CA THR A 362 -19.39 -7.13 14.60
C THR A 362 -18.89 -6.27 15.77
N SER A 363 -17.95 -5.34 15.55
CA SER A 363 -17.42 -4.48 16.62
C SER A 363 -18.42 -3.39 17.05
N PRO A 364 -18.96 -3.43 18.28
CA PRO A 364 -19.91 -2.42 18.75
C PRO A 364 -19.26 -1.05 19.01
N MET A 365 -17.92 -1.01 19.17
CA MET A 365 -17.17 0.19 19.56
C MET A 365 -16.97 1.16 18.39
N VAL A 366 -16.95 0.63 17.17
CA VAL A 366 -16.73 1.41 15.94
C VAL A 366 -18.08 1.82 15.36
N ARG A 367 -18.28 3.13 15.20
CA ARG A 367 -19.52 3.68 14.62
C ARG A 367 -19.50 3.68 13.09
N ARG A 368 -18.37 4.08 12.50
CA ARG A 368 -18.20 4.18 11.04
C ARG A 368 -16.73 4.01 10.70
N VAL A 369 -16.46 3.37 9.56
CA VAL A 369 -15.15 3.31 8.93
C VAL A 369 -15.21 4.07 7.61
N VAL A 370 -14.34 5.04 7.45
CA VAL A 370 -14.34 5.96 6.31
C VAL A 370 -13.01 5.80 5.59
N VAL A 371 -13.09 5.43 4.33
CA VAL A 371 -11.94 5.29 3.44
C VAL A 371 -12.19 6.08 2.16
N THR A 372 -11.16 6.32 1.36
CA THR A 372 -11.37 6.86 0.01
C THR A 372 -11.49 5.74 -1.03
N ASN A 373 -11.94 6.08 -2.23
CA ASN A 373 -11.88 5.17 -3.37
C ASN A 373 -10.48 5.11 -4.02
N THR A 374 -9.37 5.37 -3.31
CA THR A 374 -8.01 5.11 -3.86
C THR A 374 -7.69 3.62 -4.03
N PHE A 375 -8.32 2.77 -3.23
CA PHE A 375 -8.22 1.31 -3.33
C PHE A 375 -9.61 0.75 -3.68
N PRO A 376 -9.74 -0.14 -4.68
CA PRO A 376 -11.03 -0.69 -5.07
C PRO A 376 -11.58 -1.60 -3.97
N VAL A 377 -12.72 -1.23 -3.41
CA VAL A 377 -13.51 -2.12 -2.57
C VAL A 377 -14.62 -2.72 -3.43
N SER A 378 -14.62 -4.03 -3.65
CA SER A 378 -15.62 -4.70 -4.49
C SER A 378 -17.05 -4.48 -3.95
N ALA A 379 -18.04 -4.48 -4.84
CA ALA A 379 -19.45 -4.30 -4.45
C ALA A 379 -19.90 -5.34 -3.41
N ALA A 380 -19.45 -6.60 -3.56
CA ALA A 380 -19.69 -7.67 -2.59
C ALA A 380 -19.10 -7.35 -1.21
N LYS A 381 -17.86 -6.84 -1.16
CA LYS A 381 -17.24 -6.39 0.11
C LYS A 381 -18.01 -5.23 0.73
N ARG A 382 -18.43 -4.24 -0.07
CA ARG A 382 -19.21 -3.09 0.44
C ARG A 382 -20.54 -3.51 1.08
N GLN A 383 -21.16 -4.59 0.62
CA GLN A 383 -22.42 -5.12 1.18
C GLN A 383 -22.25 -5.85 2.52
N LEU A 384 -21.03 -6.26 2.89
CA LEU A 384 -20.77 -7.00 4.13
C LEU A 384 -20.90 -6.13 5.39
N THR A 385 -20.90 -4.81 5.25
CA THR A 385 -20.95 -3.90 6.40
C THR A 385 -21.80 -2.68 6.10
N SER A 386 -22.57 -2.27 7.10
CA SER A 386 -23.33 -1.02 7.08
C SER A 386 -22.48 0.19 7.50
N LYS A 387 -21.31 -0.07 8.10
CA LYS A 387 -20.44 0.95 8.71
C LYS A 387 -19.40 1.52 7.75
N LEU A 388 -19.18 0.91 6.58
CA LEU A 388 -18.21 1.42 5.61
C LEU A 388 -18.75 2.62 4.86
N THR A 389 -17.93 3.65 4.68
CA THR A 389 -18.21 4.80 3.83
C THR A 389 -17.00 5.08 2.96
N VAL A 390 -17.24 5.25 1.67
CA VAL A 390 -16.20 5.49 0.68
C VAL A 390 -16.32 6.92 0.16
N ILE A 391 -15.30 7.74 0.39
CA ILE A 391 -15.19 9.10 -0.14
C ILE A 391 -14.66 9.03 -1.57
N ASP A 392 -15.34 9.69 -2.50
CA ASP A 392 -14.87 9.83 -3.87
C ASP A 392 -13.76 10.88 -3.97
N VAL A 393 -12.57 10.47 -4.43
CA VAL A 393 -11.43 11.37 -4.71
C VAL A 393 -11.15 11.52 -6.21
N SER A 394 -12.06 11.08 -7.08
CA SER A 394 -11.91 11.24 -8.53
C SER A 394 -11.84 12.71 -8.96
N SER A 395 -12.46 13.64 -8.22
CA SER A 395 -12.32 15.09 -8.45
C SER A 395 -10.87 15.53 -8.33
N VAL A 396 -10.20 15.13 -7.24
CA VAL A 396 -8.80 15.46 -6.96
C VAL A 396 -7.88 14.93 -8.06
N PHE A 397 -8.02 13.65 -8.45
CA PHE A 397 -7.21 13.09 -9.54
C PHE A 397 -7.50 13.73 -10.89
N SER A 398 -8.78 14.00 -11.21
CA SER A 398 -9.13 14.68 -12.47
C SER A 398 -8.53 16.08 -12.55
N GLU A 399 -8.57 16.83 -11.46
CA GLU A 399 -8.01 18.17 -11.42
C GLU A 399 -6.48 18.15 -11.43
N ALA A 400 -5.84 17.19 -10.75
CA ALA A 400 -4.39 16.99 -10.82
C ALA A 400 -3.93 16.69 -12.26
N ILE A 401 -4.60 15.75 -12.94
CA ILE A 401 -4.32 15.42 -14.35
C ILE A 401 -4.50 16.67 -15.25
N ARG A 402 -5.59 17.42 -15.07
CA ARG A 402 -5.87 18.63 -15.83
C ARG A 402 -4.78 19.68 -15.65
N ARG A 403 -4.37 19.94 -14.39
CA ARG A 403 -3.33 20.91 -14.05
C ARG A 403 -1.97 20.51 -14.57
N THR A 404 -1.59 19.24 -14.40
CA THR A 404 -0.34 18.68 -14.92
C THR A 404 -0.26 18.75 -16.45
N HIS A 405 -1.37 18.53 -17.14
CA HIS A 405 -1.43 18.70 -18.59
C HIS A 405 -1.25 20.16 -19.02
N ASN A 406 -1.91 21.09 -18.32
CA ASN A 406 -1.90 22.52 -18.65
C ASN A 406 -0.68 23.30 -18.11
N GLY A 407 0.15 22.69 -17.26
CA GLY A 407 1.24 23.38 -16.56
C GLY A 407 0.77 24.32 -15.45
N GLU A 408 -0.40 24.04 -14.86
CA GLU A 408 -0.95 24.80 -13.74
C GLU A 408 -0.46 24.23 -12.39
N SER A 409 -0.47 25.05 -11.33
CA SER A 409 -0.02 24.60 -10.00
C SER A 409 -0.98 23.56 -9.40
N VAL A 410 -0.44 22.37 -9.10
CA VAL A 410 -1.13 21.28 -8.39
C VAL A 410 -1.24 21.55 -6.90
N SER A 411 -0.39 22.41 -6.34
CA SER A 411 -0.32 22.73 -4.90
C SER A 411 -1.63 23.24 -4.31
N PHE A 412 -2.49 23.83 -5.13
CA PHE A 412 -3.84 24.25 -4.72
C PHE A 412 -4.66 23.09 -4.10
N LEU A 413 -4.43 21.86 -4.59
CA LEU A 413 -5.14 20.65 -4.14
C LEU A 413 -4.73 20.18 -2.74
N PHE A 414 -3.63 20.70 -2.19
CA PHE A 414 -3.14 20.27 -0.88
C PHE A 414 -3.94 20.87 0.29
N ASP A 415 -4.56 22.03 0.05
CA ASP A 415 -5.30 22.77 1.10
C ASP A 415 -6.82 22.81 0.85
N HIS A 416 -7.27 22.49 -0.38
CA HIS A 416 -8.67 22.66 -0.77
C HIS A 416 -9.30 21.34 -1.24
N ALA A 417 -10.44 21.00 -0.65
CA ALA A 417 -11.30 19.95 -1.18
C ALA A 417 -12.06 20.46 -2.40
N ILE A 418 -12.15 19.63 -3.46
CA ILE A 418 -12.85 19.95 -4.71
C ILE A 418 -14.07 19.05 -4.89
#